data_AF-T1ZCE2-F1
#
_entry.id   AF-T1ZCE2-F1
#
_cell.length_a   1.000
_cell.length_b   1.000
_cell.length_c   1.000
_cell.angle_alpha   90.00
_cell.angle_beta   90.00
_cell.angle_gamma   90.00
#
_symmetry.space_group_name_H-M   'P 1'
#
loop_
_entity.id
_entity.type
_entity.pdbx_description
1 polymer ?
#
loop_
_entity_poly.entity_id
_entity_poly.type
_entity_poly.pdbx_seq_one_letter_code
_entity_poly.pdbx_strand_id
1 'polypeptide(L)' 'MFKLNFMAYDYFCIQFNYENDLCGFSIVLNDQFGVSLEEDIRSYMGTKDWDSYLREIMSKIEMRIPDKFLKAKGWL' A
#
# COMPACT_ATOMS: atom_id res chain seq x y z
N MET A 1 -1.82 18.46 1.46
CA MET A 1 -1.73 17.02 1.12
C MET A 1 -0.29 16.59 0.89
N PHE A 2 0.21 15.63 1.66
CA PHE A 2 1.49 14.96 1.44
C PHE A 2 1.26 13.67 0.64
N LYS A 3 2.17 13.36 -0.29
CA LYS A 3 2.14 12.14 -1.10
C LYS A 3 3.52 11.53 -1.21
N LEU A 4 3.60 10.20 -1.11
CA LEU A 4 4.82 9.43 -1.34
C LEU A 4 4.50 8.28 -2.30
N ASN A 5 5.17 8.27 -3.45
CA ASN A 5 5.10 7.16 -4.40
C ASN A 5 6.34 6.27 -4.24
N PHE A 6 6.17 4.95 -4.19
CA PHE A 6 7.26 3.99 -4.11
C PHE A 6 6.91 2.70 -4.85
N MET A 7 7.94 1.96 -5.28
CA MET A 7 7.76 0.65 -5.90
C MET A 7 7.67 -0.43 -4.83
N ALA A 8 6.63 -1.25 -4.87
CA ALA A 8 6.47 -2.43 -4.02
C ALA A 8 6.66 -3.71 -4.86
N TYR A 9 7.52 -4.60 -4.38
CA TYR A 9 7.81 -5.92 -4.98
C TYR A 9 8.22 -5.87 -6.46
N ASP A 10 8.88 -4.80 -6.92
CA ASP A 10 9.17 -4.55 -8.35
C ASP A 10 7.93 -4.71 -9.27
N TYR A 11 6.72 -4.64 -8.72
CA TYR A 11 5.49 -4.95 -9.45
C TYR A 11 4.48 -3.80 -9.46
N PHE A 12 4.14 -3.24 -8.29
CA PHE A 12 3.17 -2.14 -8.18
C PHE A 12 3.85 -0.84 -7.77
N CYS A 13 3.47 0.27 -8.41
CA CYS A 13 3.69 1.60 -7.86
C CYS A 13 2.60 1.86 -6.81
N ILE A 14 3.00 2.09 -5.57
CA ILE A 14 2.13 2.38 -4.44
C ILE A 14 2.23 3.85 -4.11
N GLN A 15 1.09 4.48 -3.85
CA GLN A 15 0.99 5.83 -3.32
C GLN A 15 0.48 5.79 -1.89
N PHE A 16 1.26 6.37 -0.97
CA PHE A 16 0.79 6.78 0.33
C PHE A 16 0.30 8.23 0.25
N ASN A 17 -0.93 8.48 0.71
CA ASN A 17 -1.53 9.80 0.80
C ASN A 17 -1.74 10.18 2.26
N TYR A 18 -1.49 11.45 2.60
CA TYR A 18 -1.80 12.03 3.91
C TYR A 18 -2.41 13.42 3.79
N GLU A 19 -3.54 13.64 4.44
CA GLU A 19 -4.23 14.93 4.52
C GLU A 19 -5.11 15.02 5.77
N ASN A 20 -4.92 16.08 6.58
CA ASN A 20 -5.75 16.38 7.76
C ASN A 20 -5.94 15.18 8.69
N ASP A 21 -4.83 14.54 9.09
CA ASP A 21 -4.79 13.32 9.89
C ASP A 21 -5.32 12.05 9.20
N LEU A 22 -5.86 12.13 7.99
CA LEU A 22 -6.30 10.97 7.23
C LEU A 22 -5.15 10.45 6.36
N CYS A 23 -4.92 9.14 6.37
CA CYS A 23 -3.95 8.49 5.50
C CYS A 23 -4.50 7.22 4.85
N GLY A 24 -3.87 6.83 3.74
CA GLY A 24 -4.09 5.52 3.15
C GLY A 24 -3.18 5.19 1.99
N PHE A 25 -3.16 3.91 1.62
CA PHE A 25 -2.36 3.38 0.51
C PHE A 25 -3.23 3.02 -0.70
N SER A 26 -2.73 3.30 -1.90
CA SER A 26 -3.37 2.90 -3.15
C SER A 26 -2.36 2.43 -4.20
N ILE A 27 -2.78 1.52 -5.08
CA ILE A 27 -2.01 1.11 -6.26
C ILE A 27 -2.24 2.13 -7.36
N VAL A 28 -1.20 2.79 -7.83
CA VAL A 28 -1.28 3.78 -8.92
C VAL A 28 -1.61 3.07 -10.24
N LEU A 29 -2.66 3.54 -10.94
CA LEU A 29 -3.03 3.06 -12.28
C LEU A 29 -2.96 4.23 -13.26
N ASN A 30 -2.06 4.14 -14.25
CA ASN A 30 -1.94 5.10 -15.37
C ASN A 30 -1.97 6.58 -14.93
N ASP A 31 -1.23 6.93 -13.87
CA ASP A 31 -1.16 8.28 -13.29
C ASP A 31 -2.50 8.87 -12.78
N GLN A 32 -3.54 8.04 -12.61
CA GLN A 32 -4.85 8.42 -12.05
C GLN A 32 -5.06 7.88 -10.62
N PHE A 33 -6.21 8.23 -10.02
CA PHE A 33 -6.66 7.69 -8.74
C PHE A 33 -6.56 6.16 -8.74
N GLY A 34 -5.70 5.67 -7.87
CA GLY A 34 -5.37 4.27 -7.75
C GLY A 34 -6.45 3.41 -7.09
N VAL A 35 -6.23 2.09 -7.09
CA VAL A 35 -7.06 1.15 -6.33
C VAL A 35 -6.67 1.26 -4.86
N SER A 36 -7.62 1.64 -4.00
CA SER A 36 -7.41 1.64 -2.55
C SER A 36 -7.01 0.25 -2.05
N LEU A 37 -5.98 0.20 -1.20
CA LEU A 37 -5.61 -1.01 -0.46
C LEU A 37 -6.36 -1.10 0.88
N GLU A 38 -7.18 -0.11 1.20
CA GLU A 38 -7.94 -0.03 2.45
C GLU A 38 -9.43 0.02 2.16
N GLU A 39 -10.21 -0.57 3.06
CA GLU A 39 -11.67 -0.53 3.02
C GLU A 39 -12.18 0.80 3.58
N ASP A 40 -11.51 1.32 4.62
CA ASP A 40 -11.84 2.57 5.29
C ASP A 40 -10.64 3.52 5.37
N ILE A 41 -10.93 4.82 5.41
CA ILE A 41 -9.92 5.86 5.62
C ILE A 41 -9.41 5.78 7.06
N ARG A 42 -8.08 5.81 7.23
CA ARG A 42 -7.45 5.66 8.54
C ARG A 42 -6.94 6.99 9.10
N SER A 43 -7.03 7.16 10.41
CA SER A 43 -6.37 8.27 11.12
C SER A 43 -4.89 7.94 11.38
N TYR A 44 -3.99 8.81 10.95
CA TYR A 44 -2.55 8.68 11.11
C TYR A 44 -2.16 8.77 12.59
N MET A 45 -2.58 9.83 13.29
CA MET A 45 -2.31 10.01 14.72
C MET A 45 -3.08 9.01 15.59
N GLY A 46 -4.23 8.51 15.12
CA GLY A 46 -5.00 7.46 15.77
C GLY A 46 -4.40 6.06 15.62
N THR A 47 -3.49 5.85 14.67
CA THR A 47 -2.84 4.56 14.44
C THR A 47 -1.74 4.32 15.48
N LYS A 48 -2.01 3.41 16.42
CA LYS A 48 -1.08 3.03 17.50
C LYS A 48 -0.14 1.91 17.13
N ASP A 49 -0.61 0.95 16.32
CA ASP A 49 0.15 -0.21 15.88
C ASP A 49 0.41 -0.12 14.38
N TRP A 50 1.51 0.54 14.03
CA TRP A 50 1.93 0.71 12.64
C TRP A 50 2.46 -0.58 12.02
N ASP A 51 3.07 -1.47 12.80
CA ASP A 51 3.63 -2.72 12.25
C ASP A 51 2.51 -3.63 11.75
N SER A 52 1.47 -3.82 12.55
CA SER A 52 0.29 -4.60 12.15
C SER A 52 -0.41 -4.01 10.92
N TYR A 53 -0.60 -2.69 10.90
CA TYR A 53 -1.22 -2.00 9.76
C TYR A 53 -0.38 -2.16 8.48
N LEU A 54 0.93 -1.93 8.53
CA LEU A 54 1.79 -2.07 7.36
C LEU A 54 1.85 -3.52 6.86
N ARG A 55 1.82 -4.51 7.76
CA ARG A 55 1.73 -5.94 7.38
C ARG A 55 0.43 -6.27 6.65
N GLU A 56 -0.69 -5.69 7.06
CA GLU A 56 -1.97 -5.85 6.35
C GLU A 56 -1.88 -5.30 4.92
N ILE A 57 -1.30 -4.11 4.77
CA ILE A 57 -1.07 -3.48 3.46
C ILE A 57 -0.14 -4.34 2.60
N MET A 58 0.96 -4.85 3.16
CA MET A 58 1.87 -5.77 2.47
C MET A 58 1.14 -7.02 1.98
N SER A 59 0.37 -7.68 2.85
CA SER A 59 -0.40 -8.88 2.47
C SER A 59 -1.38 -8.60 1.33
N LYS A 60 -2.06 -7.45 1.35
CA LYS A 60 -2.96 -7.04 0.26
C LYS A 60 -2.21 -6.81 -1.05
N ILE A 61 -1.00 -6.26 -1.01
CA ILE A 61 -0.16 -6.11 -2.22
C ILE A 61 0.27 -7.49 -2.73
N GLU A 62 0.79 -8.34 -1.86
CA GLU A 62 1.27 -9.70 -2.20
C GLU A 62 0.15 -10.55 -2.83
N MET A 63 -1.06 -10.54 -2.26
CA MET A 63 -2.22 -11.27 -2.81
C MET A 63 -2.60 -10.87 -4.24
N ARG A 64 -2.17 -9.69 -4.71
CA ARG A 64 -2.43 -9.17 -6.06
C ARG A 64 -1.29 -9.50 -7.03
N ILE A 65 -0.17 -10.03 -6.55
CA ILE A 65 0.99 -10.43 -7.34
C ILE A 65 0.94 -11.94 -7.53
N PRO A 66 1.03 -12.46 -8.76
CA PRO A 66 1.07 -13.91 -8.96
C PRO A 66 2.28 -14.55 -8.25
N ASP A 67 2.05 -15.63 -7.49
CA ASP A 67 3.05 -16.33 -6.66
C ASP A 67 4.40 -16.56 -7.35
N LYS A 68 4.41 -16.86 -8.65
CA LYS A 68 5.63 -17.12 -9.41
C LYS A 68 6.61 -15.95 -9.37
N PHE A 69 6.11 -14.71 -9.30
CA PHE A 69 6.95 -13.51 -9.22
C PHE A 69 7.51 -13.32 -7.82
N LEU A 70 6.68 -13.55 -6.78
CA LEU A 70 7.11 -13.49 -5.39
C LEU A 70 8.19 -14.55 -5.10
N LYS A 71 7.96 -15.80 -5.52
CA LYS A 71 8.91 -16.92 -5.36
C LYS A 71 10.23 -16.68 -6.09
N ALA A 72 10.20 -16.11 -7.31
CA ALA A 72 11.41 -15.82 -8.08
C ALA A 72 12.34 -14.81 -7.38
N LYS A 73 11.80 -14.00 -6.47
CA LYS A 73 12.53 -12.97 -5.72
C LYS A 73 12.79 -13.36 -4.26
N GLY A 74 12.30 -14.53 -3.81
CA GLY A 74 12.42 -15.00 -2.42
C GLY A 74 11.53 -14.25 -1.43
N TRP A 75 10.42 -13.67 -1.89
CA TRP A 75 9.45 -12.97 -1.05
C TRP A 75 8.31 -13.87 -0.54
N LEU A 76 8.18 -15.07 -1.11
CA LEU A 76 7.23 -16.11 -0.72
C LEU A 76 7.95 -17.45 -0.56
#